data_AF-A0A7X1AY50-F1
#
_entry.id   AF-A0A7X1AY50-F1
#
_cell.length_a   1.000
_cell.length_b   1.000
_cell.length_c   1.000
_cell.angle_alpha   90.00
_cell.angle_beta   90.00
_cell.angle_gamma   90.00
#
_symmetry.space_group_name_H-M   'P 1'
#
loop_
_entity.id
_entity.type
_entity.pdbx_description
1 polymer ?
#
loop_
_entity_poly.entity_id
_entity_poly.type
_entity_poly.pdbx_seq_one_letter_code
_entity_poly.pdbx_strand_id
1 'polypeptide(L)'
;MKVNARISVEWRRRMLILFLMFFGVGAWFLADGYVNWPNEAKRYEAFSEIRSELGESDEVESAHSEEGESAEVQLAWKRYTEEQGISNKIPKERTEDAIREQRIIGGVVMAFALLFGGWVIWNHKLSVRAEGETIIGASGQRVELDSIVATDRKKWKKKGIAYAIYEENGKRKRLTLDDHKFAGCEEILLEAERRIKAREGDSSE
;
A
#
# COMPACT_ATOMS: atom_id res chain seq x y z
N MET A 1 -35.16 -11.16 5.59
CA MET A 1 -34.42 -9.98 6.13
C MET A 1 -33.98 -9.03 4.99
N LYS A 2 -33.55 -7.79 5.28
CA LYS A 2 -32.98 -6.89 4.28
C LYS A 2 -31.72 -6.20 4.80
N VAL A 3 -30.55 -6.70 4.39
CA VAL A 3 -29.24 -6.18 4.82
C VAL A 3 -28.41 -5.82 3.60
N ASN A 4 -27.73 -4.67 3.64
CA ASN A 4 -26.77 -4.29 2.60
C ASN A 4 -25.41 -3.98 3.25
N ALA A 5 -24.60 -5.03 3.41
CA ALA A 5 -23.28 -4.92 3.99
C ALA A 5 -22.29 -4.36 2.97
N ARG A 6 -22.02 -3.05 3.08
CA ARG A 6 -21.08 -2.32 2.21
C ARG A 6 -19.70 -2.26 2.83
N ILE A 7 -18.72 -1.91 2.00
CA ILE A 7 -17.34 -1.71 2.46
C ILE A 7 -17.29 -0.74 3.65
N SER A 8 -16.74 -1.20 4.79
CA SER A 8 -16.61 -0.47 6.06
C SER A 8 -15.71 0.75 5.93
N VAL A 9 -15.97 1.79 6.72
CA VAL A 9 -15.18 3.04 6.66
C VAL A 9 -13.73 2.79 7.08
N GLU A 10 -13.52 1.92 8.07
CA GLU A 10 -12.21 1.54 8.58
C GLU A 10 -11.36 0.86 7.51
N TRP A 11 -11.96 -0.04 6.72
CA TRP A 11 -11.27 -0.68 5.61
C TRP A 11 -10.85 0.36 4.56
N ARG A 12 -11.76 1.29 4.19
CA ARG A 12 -11.46 2.37 3.24
C ARG A 12 -10.30 3.23 3.71
N ARG A 13 -10.33 3.65 4.98
CA ARG A 13 -9.29 4.49 5.58
C ARG A 13 -7.94 3.79 5.57
N ARG A 14 -7.89 2.51 5.96
CA ARG A 14 -6.64 1.71 5.94
C ARG A 14 -6.08 1.57 4.54
N MET A 15 -6.92 1.23 3.57
CA MET A 15 -6.49 1.09 2.17
C MET A 15 -6.03 2.42 1.57
N LEU A 16 -6.71 3.53 1.89
CA LEU A 16 -6.31 4.86 1.44
C LEU A 16 -4.95 5.28 2.03
N ILE A 17 -4.72 5.04 3.32
CA ILE A 17 -3.42 5.31 3.95
C ILE A 17 -2.31 4.50 3.28
N LEU A 18 -2.54 3.20 3.04
CA LEU A 18 -1.56 2.34 2.35
C LEU A 18 -1.29 2.84 0.93
N PHE A 19 -2.32 3.22 0.19
CA PHE A 19 -2.17 3.79 -1.15
C PHE A 19 -1.33 5.06 -1.12
N LEU A 20 -1.64 6.02 -0.23
CA LEU A 20 -0.90 7.27 -0.10
C LEU A 20 0.54 7.04 0.31
N MET A 21 0.81 6.04 1.15
CA MET A 21 2.16 5.65 1.54
C MET A 21 2.97 5.16 0.34
N PHE A 22 2.47 4.18 -0.43
CA PHE A 22 3.17 3.68 -1.61
C PHE A 22 3.32 4.75 -2.69
N PHE A 23 2.27 5.54 -2.92
CA PHE A 23 2.30 6.64 -3.87
C PHE A 23 3.35 7.69 -3.48
N GLY A 24 3.39 8.08 -2.20
CA GLY A 24 4.36 9.04 -1.68
C GLY A 24 5.80 8.54 -1.80
N VAL A 25 6.06 7.27 -1.48
CA VAL A 25 7.38 6.66 -1.67
C VAL A 25 7.75 6.66 -3.15
N GLY A 26 6.89 6.18 -4.04
CA GLY A 26 7.17 6.19 -5.48
C GLY A 26 7.44 7.59 -6.02
N ALA A 27 6.64 8.59 -5.60
CA ALA A 27 6.82 9.98 -5.98
C ALA A 27 8.15 10.56 -5.48
N TRP A 28 8.58 10.20 -4.26
CA TRP A 28 9.87 10.62 -3.72
C TRP A 28 11.04 10.05 -4.53
N PHE A 29 11.05 8.74 -4.81
CA PHE A 29 12.08 8.12 -5.66
C PHE A 29 12.13 8.74 -7.06
N LEU A 30 10.98 9.07 -7.65
CA LEU A 30 10.92 9.76 -8.93
C LEU A 30 11.46 11.20 -8.84
N ALA A 31 11.12 11.95 -7.79
CA ALA A 31 11.66 13.29 -7.57
C ALA A 31 13.19 13.25 -7.41
N ASP A 32 13.71 12.24 -6.71
CA ASP A 32 15.14 12.02 -6.59
C ASP A 32 15.79 11.69 -7.94
N GLY A 33 15.22 10.74 -8.69
CA GLY A 33 15.77 10.32 -9.99
C GLY A 33 15.65 11.34 -11.12
N TYR A 34 14.69 12.26 -11.09
CA TYR A 34 14.46 13.23 -12.17
C TYR A 34 14.88 14.66 -11.83
N VAL A 35 14.92 15.03 -10.55
CA VAL A 35 15.17 16.42 -10.13
C VAL A 35 16.34 16.51 -9.17
N ASN A 36 16.26 15.86 -8.00
CA ASN A 36 17.23 16.13 -6.94
C ASN A 36 18.63 15.60 -7.26
N TRP A 37 18.74 14.32 -7.66
CA TRP A 37 20.05 13.70 -7.89
C TRP A 37 20.72 14.20 -9.18
N PRO A 38 20.01 14.45 -10.30
CA PRO A 38 20.62 15.10 -11.46
C PRO A 38 21.16 16.52 -11.15
N ASN A 39 20.46 17.29 -10.31
CA ASN A 39 20.96 18.60 -9.88
C ASN A 39 22.14 18.47 -8.91
N GLU A 40 22.14 17.44 -8.05
CA GLU A 40 23.27 17.13 -7.17
C GLU A 40 24.51 16.69 -7.96
N ALA A 41 24.34 15.89 -9.02
CA ALA A 41 25.41 15.48 -9.93
C ALA A 41 26.13 16.68 -10.57
N LYS A 42 25.37 17.63 -11.11
CA LYS A 42 25.93 18.88 -11.69
C LYS A 42 26.71 19.71 -10.66
N ARG A 43 26.24 19.74 -9.42
CA ARG A 43 26.96 20.42 -8.32
C ARG A 43 28.24 19.68 -7.98
N TYR A 44 28.21 18.35 -8.01
CA TYR A 44 29.40 17.52 -7.80
C TYR A 44 30.45 17.73 -8.90
N GLU A 45 30.05 17.86 -10.17
CA GLU A 45 30.96 18.19 -11.27
C GLU A 45 31.72 19.50 -10.98
N ALA A 46 31.01 20.59 -10.65
CA ALA A 46 31.64 21.87 -10.29
C ALA A 46 32.53 21.77 -9.05
N PHE A 47 32.13 20.98 -8.05
CA PHE A 47 32.95 20.73 -6.86
C PHE A 47 34.23 19.94 -7.22
N SER A 48 34.12 18.94 -8.09
CA SER A 48 35.25 18.12 -8.54
C SER A 48 36.26 18.92 -9.36
N GLU A 49 35.80 19.89 -10.16
CA GLU A 49 36.66 20.84 -10.87
C GLU A 49 37.47 21.70 -9.90
N ILE A 50 36.81 22.30 -8.90
CA ILE A 50 37.47 23.11 -7.85
C ILE A 50 38.51 22.27 -7.08
N ARG A 51 38.17 21.03 -6.75
CA ARG A 51 39.08 20.10 -6.08
C ARG A 51 40.32 19.79 -6.92
N SER A 52 40.10 19.51 -8.21
CA SER A 52 41.17 19.21 -9.16
C SER A 52 42.11 20.42 -9.38
N GLU A 53 41.56 21.63 -9.47
CA GLU A 53 42.35 22.88 -9.60
C GLU A 53 43.27 23.13 -8.40
N LEU A 54 42.85 22.72 -7.20
CA LEU A 54 43.63 22.81 -5.97
C LEU A 54 44.64 21.66 -5.80
N GLY A 55 44.69 20.72 -6.74
CA GLY A 55 45.66 19.62 -6.76
C GLY A 55 45.38 18.52 -5.74
N GLU A 56 44.16 18.44 -5.20
CA GLU A 56 43.74 17.33 -4.34
C GLU A 56 43.29 16.14 -5.19
N SER A 57 43.95 14.99 -5.03
CA SER A 57 43.63 13.77 -5.78
C SER A 57 42.37 13.09 -5.23
N ASP A 58 41.65 12.40 -6.12
CA ASP A 58 40.45 11.60 -5.81
C ASP A 58 40.71 10.38 -4.90
N GLU A 59 41.94 10.16 -4.44
CA GLU A 59 42.33 8.95 -3.67
C GLU A 59 41.78 8.90 -2.24
N VAL A 60 41.16 9.98 -1.75
CA VAL A 60 40.55 9.98 -0.41
C VAL A 60 39.15 9.37 -0.48
N GLU A 61 39.10 8.04 -0.40
CA GLU A 61 37.89 7.19 -0.33
C GLU A 61 36.96 7.55 0.86
N SER A 62 37.41 8.41 1.78
CA SER A 62 36.63 8.94 2.93
C SER A 62 36.09 10.37 2.75
N ALA A 63 36.34 11.02 1.61
CA ALA A 63 36.05 12.44 1.37
C ALA A 63 34.65 12.68 0.74
N HIS A 64 33.62 12.12 1.35
CA HIS A 64 32.23 12.45 1.00
C HIS A 64 31.46 13.06 2.19
N SER A 65 32.23 13.60 3.14
CA SER A 65 31.75 14.28 4.34
C SER A 65 32.52 15.59 4.53
N GLU A 66 31.85 16.63 5.05
CA GLU A 66 32.44 17.97 5.28
C GLU A 66 33.72 17.93 6.14
N GLU A 67 33.93 16.88 6.90
CA GLU A 67 35.08 16.69 7.79
C GLU A 67 36.31 16.09 7.09
N GLY A 68 36.15 15.54 5.88
CA GLY A 68 37.22 14.88 5.14
C GLY A 68 37.94 15.76 4.11
N GLU A 69 37.39 16.92 3.78
CA GLU A 69 37.95 17.83 2.77
C GLU A 69 38.88 18.88 3.40
N SER A 70 39.91 19.32 2.67
CA SER A 70 40.78 20.37 3.18
C SER A 70 40.05 21.70 3.39
N ALA A 71 40.58 22.52 4.29
CA ALA A 71 40.05 23.85 4.54
C ALA A 71 40.08 24.75 3.28
N GLU A 72 41.01 24.50 2.35
CA GLU A 72 41.14 25.26 1.10
C GLU A 72 40.02 24.91 0.12
N VAL A 73 39.73 23.61 -0.07
CA VAL A 73 38.61 23.14 -0.89
C VAL A 73 37.27 23.61 -0.33
N GLN A 74 37.08 23.53 0.98
CA GLN A 74 35.85 24.02 1.63
C GLN A 74 35.64 25.53 1.43
N LEU A 75 36.71 26.32 1.56
CA LEU A 75 36.63 27.77 1.37
C LEU A 75 36.35 28.14 -0.09
N ALA A 76 36.99 27.45 -1.05
CA ALA A 76 36.77 27.65 -2.47
C ALA A 76 35.34 27.28 -2.87
N TRP A 77 34.83 26.13 -2.41
CA TRP A 77 33.45 25.73 -2.61
C TRP A 77 32.46 26.74 -2.01
N LYS A 78 32.71 27.20 -0.78
CA LYS A 78 31.86 28.22 -0.14
C LYS A 78 31.76 29.49 -0.99
N ARG A 79 32.89 30.03 -1.46
CA ARG A 79 32.90 31.22 -2.34
C ARG A 79 32.11 30.97 -3.63
N TYR A 80 32.34 29.83 -4.28
CA TYR A 80 31.59 29.45 -5.48
C TYR A 80 30.08 29.41 -5.22
N THR A 81 29.65 28.79 -4.11
CA THR A 81 28.22 28.70 -3.79
C THR A 81 27.58 30.05 -3.43
N GLU A 82 28.33 30.95 -2.78
CA GLU A 82 27.89 32.32 -2.47
C GLU A 82 27.71 33.15 -3.75
N GLU A 83 28.63 33.04 -4.72
CA GLU A 83 28.54 33.73 -6.01
C GLU A 83 27.36 33.22 -6.86
N GLN A 84 27.12 31.90 -6.84
CA GLN A 84 26.04 31.27 -7.61
C GLN A 84 24.68 31.29 -6.87
N GLY A 85 24.64 31.75 -5.62
CA GLY A 85 23.41 31.77 -4.81
C GLY A 85 22.82 30.37 -4.55
N ILE A 86 23.66 29.34 -4.50
CA ILE A 86 23.25 27.94 -4.27
C ILE A 86 23.62 27.48 -2.85
N SER A 87 23.13 26.30 -2.46
CA SER A 87 23.45 25.73 -1.15
C SER A 87 24.95 25.43 -1.00
N ASN A 88 25.52 25.83 0.14
CA ASN A 88 26.92 25.55 0.52
C ASN A 88 27.15 24.07 0.94
N LYS A 89 26.10 23.27 1.09
CA LYS A 89 26.26 21.85 1.45
C LYS A 89 27.08 21.12 0.39
N ILE A 90 28.15 20.43 0.79
CA ILE A 90 29.00 19.67 -0.14
C ILE A 90 28.15 18.63 -0.88
N PRO A 91 28.16 18.64 -2.22
CA PRO A 91 27.37 17.70 -3.03
C PRO A 91 27.97 16.29 -2.95
N LYS A 92 27.11 15.28 -3.01
CA LYS A 92 27.56 13.88 -3.11
C LYS A 92 27.72 13.49 -4.57
N GLU A 93 28.65 12.58 -4.85
CA GLU A 93 28.74 11.96 -6.16
C GLU A 93 27.45 11.17 -6.47
N ARG A 94 26.89 11.43 -7.65
CA ARG A 94 25.71 10.74 -8.17
C ARG A 94 26.02 10.23 -9.57
N THR A 95 26.28 8.94 -9.68
CA THR A 95 26.51 8.31 -10.98
C THR A 95 25.19 8.20 -11.76
N GLU A 96 25.30 8.19 -13.09
CA GLU A 96 24.16 7.97 -13.99
C GLU A 96 23.43 6.64 -13.69
N ASP A 97 24.18 5.62 -13.28
CA ASP A 97 23.61 4.33 -12.89
C ASP A 97 22.75 4.44 -11.62
N ALA A 98 23.22 5.18 -10.61
CA ALA A 98 22.48 5.42 -9.38
C ALA A 98 21.20 6.25 -9.63
N ILE A 99 21.29 7.25 -10.52
CA ILE A 99 20.13 8.05 -10.96
C ILE A 99 19.12 7.17 -11.71
N ARG A 100 19.59 6.33 -12.64
CA ARG A 100 18.75 5.39 -13.38
C ARG A 100 18.04 4.42 -12.44
N GLU A 101 18.73 3.92 -11.42
CA GLU A 101 18.15 3.05 -10.40
C GLU A 101 17.00 3.72 -9.65
N GLN A 102 17.16 4.98 -9.22
CA GLN A 102 16.08 5.75 -8.58
C GLN A 102 14.84 5.86 -9.47
N ARG A 103 15.04 6.13 -10.77
CA ARG A 103 13.94 6.20 -11.75
C ARG A 103 13.21 4.86 -11.90
N ILE A 104 13.97 3.75 -11.95
CA ILE A 104 13.40 2.40 -12.06
C ILE A 104 12.60 2.06 -10.80
N ILE A 105 13.20 2.23 -9.62
CA ILE A 105 12.54 1.94 -8.34
C ILE A 105 11.28 2.81 -8.19
N GLY A 106 11.40 4.11 -8.41
CA GLY A 106 10.28 5.04 -8.36
C GLY A 106 9.18 4.68 -9.34
N GLY A 107 9.54 4.31 -10.58
CA GLY A 107 8.60 3.90 -11.62
C GLY A 107 7.85 2.61 -11.26
N VAL A 108 8.55 1.59 -10.77
CA VAL A 108 7.96 0.31 -10.34
C VAL A 108 7.02 0.51 -9.16
N VAL A 109 7.46 1.25 -8.12
CA VAL A 109 6.64 1.52 -6.94
C VAL A 109 5.42 2.37 -7.29
N MET A 110 5.57 3.36 -8.17
CA MET A 110 4.47 4.19 -8.65
C MET A 110 3.44 3.36 -9.44
N ALA A 111 3.90 2.52 -10.37
CA ALA A 111 3.01 1.64 -11.13
C ALA A 111 2.23 0.71 -10.19
N PHE A 112 2.90 0.10 -9.21
CA PHE A 112 2.25 -0.71 -8.18
C PHE A 112 1.22 0.10 -7.38
N ALA A 113 1.55 1.30 -6.93
CA ALA A 113 0.64 2.16 -6.17
C ALA A 113 -0.63 2.49 -6.97
N LEU A 114 -0.50 2.81 -8.26
CA LEU A 114 -1.63 3.12 -9.14
C LEU A 114 -2.51 1.87 -9.38
N LEU A 115 -1.91 0.71 -9.62
CA LEU A 115 -2.65 -0.56 -9.76
C LEU A 115 -3.39 -0.91 -8.47
N PHE A 116 -2.73 -0.74 -7.31
CA PHE A 116 -3.34 -0.95 -6.01
C PHE A 116 -4.50 0.03 -5.77
N GLY A 117 -4.33 1.31 -6.07
CA GLY A 117 -5.39 2.32 -5.98
C GLY A 117 -6.59 1.99 -6.87
N GLY A 118 -6.35 1.57 -8.11
CA GLY A 118 -7.39 1.09 -9.02
C GLY A 118 -8.14 -0.12 -8.48
N TRP A 119 -7.41 -1.08 -7.90
CA TRP A 119 -8.00 -2.24 -7.23
C TRP A 119 -8.85 -1.85 -6.01
N VAL A 120 -8.40 -0.88 -5.20
CA VAL A 120 -9.18 -0.35 -4.06
C VAL A 120 -10.47 0.28 -4.56
N ILE A 121 -10.41 1.17 -5.56
CA ILE A 121 -11.58 1.80 -6.20
C ILE A 121 -12.56 0.75 -6.72
N TRP A 122 -12.06 -0.31 -7.37
CA TRP A 122 -12.90 -1.42 -7.82
C TRP A 122 -13.61 -2.11 -6.65
N ASN A 123 -12.88 -2.40 -5.56
CA ASN A 123 -13.43 -3.06 -4.38
C ASN A 123 -14.53 -2.24 -3.69
N HIS A 124 -14.53 -0.91 -3.79
CA HIS A 124 -15.60 -0.07 -3.24
C HIS A 124 -16.99 -0.34 -3.82
N LYS A 125 -17.07 -0.97 -5.00
CA LYS A 125 -18.35 -1.37 -5.62
C LYS A 125 -18.90 -2.67 -5.06
N LEU A 126 -18.10 -3.43 -4.31
CA LEU A 126 -18.51 -4.72 -3.76
C LEU A 126 -19.38 -4.53 -2.51
N SER A 127 -20.32 -5.45 -2.34
CA SER A 127 -21.19 -5.54 -1.16
C SER A 127 -21.66 -6.97 -0.96
N VAL A 128 -21.99 -7.32 0.27
CA VAL A 128 -22.75 -8.54 0.60
C VAL A 128 -24.17 -8.10 0.91
N ARG A 129 -25.16 -8.69 0.26
CA ARG A 129 -26.57 -8.31 0.43
C ARG A 129 -27.38 -9.49 0.89
N ALA A 130 -28.34 -9.27 1.79
CA ALA A 130 -29.38 -10.24 2.09
C ALA A 130 -30.72 -9.65 1.65
N GLU A 131 -31.43 -10.37 0.78
CA GLU A 131 -32.70 -9.98 0.17
C GLU A 131 -33.75 -11.06 0.46
N GLY A 132 -34.55 -10.86 1.50
CA GLY A 132 -35.52 -11.86 1.96
C GLY A 132 -34.81 -13.09 2.51
N GLU A 133 -34.82 -14.16 1.73
CA GLU A 133 -34.30 -15.49 2.01
C GLU A 133 -32.93 -15.75 1.37
N THR A 134 -32.54 -14.92 0.39
CA THR A 134 -31.31 -15.12 -0.38
C THR A 134 -30.21 -14.15 0.07
N ILE A 135 -28.99 -14.67 0.23
CA ILE A 135 -27.77 -13.87 0.39
C ILE A 135 -27.04 -13.78 -0.97
N ILE A 136 -26.71 -12.57 -1.39
CA ILE A 136 -25.85 -12.27 -2.53
C ILE A 136 -24.46 -11.92 -1.99
N GLY A 137 -23.49 -12.82 -2.21
CA GLY A 137 -22.11 -12.63 -1.80
C GLY A 137 -21.39 -11.55 -2.61
N ALA A 138 -20.25 -11.08 -2.11
CA ALA A 138 -19.44 -10.04 -2.77
C ALA A 138 -18.92 -10.46 -4.15
N SER A 139 -18.76 -11.76 -4.41
CA SER A 139 -18.40 -12.34 -5.71
C SER A 139 -19.62 -12.63 -6.62
N GLY A 140 -20.82 -12.25 -6.20
CA GLY A 140 -22.06 -12.40 -6.97
C GLY A 140 -22.79 -13.73 -6.79
N GLN A 141 -22.25 -14.69 -6.04
CA GLN A 141 -22.97 -15.93 -5.74
C GLN A 141 -24.26 -15.65 -4.96
N ARG A 142 -25.30 -16.42 -5.24
CA ARG A 142 -26.59 -16.37 -4.53
C ARG A 142 -26.71 -17.63 -3.67
N VAL A 143 -27.01 -17.45 -2.40
CA VAL A 143 -27.08 -18.53 -1.41
C VAL A 143 -28.37 -18.37 -0.62
N GLU A 144 -29.26 -19.36 -0.72
CA GLU A 144 -30.46 -19.40 0.14
C GLU A 144 -30.04 -19.62 1.59
N LEU A 145 -30.58 -18.83 2.51
CA LEU A 145 -30.31 -18.96 3.96
C LEU A 145 -30.59 -20.37 4.48
N ASP A 146 -31.56 -21.06 3.89
CA ASP A 146 -31.94 -22.42 4.29
C ASP A 146 -31.01 -23.51 3.75
N SER A 147 -30.23 -23.21 2.70
CA SER A 147 -29.17 -24.11 2.21
C SER A 147 -27.92 -24.11 3.09
N ILE A 148 -27.83 -23.18 4.06
CA ILE A 148 -26.71 -23.09 4.99
C ILE A 148 -26.87 -24.16 6.07
N VAL A 149 -25.89 -25.06 6.12
CA VAL A 149 -25.86 -26.21 7.03
C VAL A 149 -25.00 -25.97 8.27
N ALA A 150 -24.03 -25.06 8.20
CA ALA A 150 -23.14 -24.76 9.33
C ALA A 150 -22.47 -23.39 9.19
N THR A 151 -21.96 -22.85 10.30
CA THR A 151 -21.19 -21.61 10.32
C THR A 151 -19.85 -21.82 11.02
N ASP A 152 -18.75 -21.34 10.43
CA ASP A 152 -17.42 -21.32 11.04
C ASP A 152 -17.05 -19.91 11.49
N ARG A 153 -17.03 -19.68 12.82
CA ARG A 153 -16.66 -18.40 13.45
C ARG A 153 -15.24 -18.38 14.05
N LYS A 154 -14.36 -19.33 13.73
CA LYS A 154 -13.02 -19.41 14.33
C LYS A 154 -12.23 -18.10 14.26
N LYS A 155 -12.43 -17.31 13.20
CA LYS A 155 -11.74 -16.03 12.97
C LYS A 155 -12.57 -14.81 13.39
N TRP A 156 -13.81 -14.96 13.85
CA TRP A 156 -14.73 -13.85 14.08
C TRP A 156 -14.22 -12.88 15.15
N LYS A 157 -13.92 -13.37 16.35
CA LYS A 157 -13.48 -12.53 17.47
C LYS A 157 -12.21 -11.72 17.17
N LYS A 158 -11.30 -12.24 16.35
CA LYS A 158 -10.01 -11.62 16.05
C LYS A 158 -10.02 -10.79 14.76
N LYS A 159 -10.79 -11.19 13.76
CA LYS A 159 -10.73 -10.64 12.40
C LYS A 159 -12.07 -10.19 11.83
N GLY A 160 -13.20 -10.51 12.47
CA GLY A 160 -14.55 -10.28 11.92
C GLY A 160 -14.88 -11.19 10.74
N ILE A 161 -14.20 -12.33 10.58
CA ILE A 161 -14.39 -13.23 9.43
C ILE A 161 -15.08 -14.52 9.90
N ALA A 162 -16.17 -14.87 9.23
CA ALA A 162 -16.86 -16.14 9.34
C ALA A 162 -17.12 -16.76 7.97
N TYR A 163 -17.39 -18.07 7.95
CA TYR A 163 -17.81 -18.79 6.76
C TYR A 163 -19.17 -19.42 6.98
N ALA A 164 -20.15 -19.07 6.16
CA ALA A 164 -21.40 -19.83 6.05
C ALA A 164 -21.18 -21.00 5.09
N ILE A 165 -21.32 -22.21 5.59
CA ILE A 165 -21.14 -23.46 4.83
C ILE A 165 -22.52 -23.84 4.31
N TYR A 166 -22.66 -23.89 2.99
CA TYR A 166 -23.91 -24.23 2.32
C TYR A 166 -23.71 -25.38 1.35
N GLU A 167 -24.78 -26.10 1.04
CA GLU A 167 -24.76 -27.20 0.09
C GLU A 167 -25.40 -26.80 -1.23
N GLU A 168 -24.71 -27.07 -2.33
CA GLU A 168 -25.18 -26.79 -3.68
C GLU A 168 -24.74 -27.94 -4.59
N ASN A 169 -25.70 -28.62 -5.24
CA ASN A 169 -25.46 -29.78 -6.09
C ASN A 169 -24.66 -30.90 -5.39
N GLY A 170 -24.99 -31.20 -4.13
CA GLY A 170 -24.31 -32.24 -3.33
C GLY A 170 -22.88 -31.88 -2.91
N LYS A 171 -22.44 -30.63 -3.14
CA LYS A 171 -21.12 -30.15 -2.75
C LYS A 171 -21.24 -29.06 -1.71
N ARG A 172 -20.44 -29.17 -0.64
CA ARG A 172 -20.32 -28.12 0.37
C ARG A 172 -19.44 -26.98 -0.15
N LYS A 173 -20.01 -25.78 -0.17
CA LYS A 173 -19.34 -24.52 -0.53
C LYS A 173 -19.31 -23.60 0.68
N ARG A 174 -18.55 -22.51 0.56
CA ARG A 174 -18.37 -21.51 1.62
C ARG A 174 -18.68 -20.12 1.10
N LEU A 175 -19.57 -19.44 1.79
CA LEU A 175 -19.78 -18.01 1.66
C LEU A 175 -18.99 -17.29 2.74
N THR A 176 -18.05 -16.44 2.34
CA THR A 176 -17.26 -15.63 3.27
C THR A 176 -18.08 -14.43 3.73
N LEU A 177 -18.26 -14.30 5.04
CA LEU A 177 -18.86 -13.14 5.71
C LEU A 177 -17.74 -12.42 6.47
N ASP A 178 -17.28 -11.30 5.94
CA ASP A 178 -16.15 -10.52 6.48
C ASP A 178 -16.68 -9.16 6.92
N ASP A 179 -17.00 -9.03 8.21
CA ASP A 179 -17.57 -7.81 8.78
C ASP A 179 -16.53 -6.69 8.91
N HIS A 180 -15.25 -7.06 9.02
CA HIS A 180 -14.17 -6.09 9.01
C HIS A 180 -14.09 -5.37 7.65
N LYS A 181 -14.29 -6.09 6.55
CA LYS A 181 -14.34 -5.51 5.20
C LYS A 181 -15.72 -4.95 4.86
N PHE A 182 -16.81 -5.65 5.20
CA PHE A 182 -18.19 -5.33 4.84
C PHE A 182 -19.07 -5.18 6.09
N ALA A 183 -19.29 -3.94 6.52
CA ALA A 183 -20.04 -3.66 7.75
C ALA A 183 -21.51 -4.12 7.60
N GLY A 184 -21.96 -5.00 8.49
CA GLY A 184 -23.32 -5.59 8.49
C GLY A 184 -23.36 -7.08 8.16
N CYS A 185 -22.20 -7.74 7.99
CA CYS A 185 -22.14 -9.18 7.82
C CYS A 185 -22.53 -9.94 9.10
N GLU A 186 -22.42 -9.31 10.27
CA GLU A 186 -22.87 -9.90 11.54
C GLU A 186 -24.35 -10.24 11.53
N GLU A 187 -25.21 -9.36 11.03
CA GLU A 187 -26.66 -9.59 10.98
C GLU A 187 -27.00 -10.81 10.11
N ILE A 188 -26.33 -10.94 8.97
CA ILE A 188 -26.49 -12.07 8.04
C ILE A 188 -26.03 -13.38 8.72
N LEU A 189 -24.93 -13.32 9.45
CA LEU A 189 -24.40 -14.48 10.18
C LEU A 189 -25.35 -14.94 11.30
N LEU A 190 -25.87 -13.99 12.10
CA LEU A 190 -26.79 -14.29 13.19
C LEU A 190 -28.12 -14.88 12.69
N GLU A 191 -28.61 -14.43 11.54
CA GLU A 191 -29.77 -15.03 10.89
C GLU A 191 -29.52 -16.46 10.44
N ALA A 192 -28.39 -16.72 9.78
CA ALA A 192 -28.02 -18.06 9.37
C ALA A 192 -27.94 -19.00 10.59
N GLU A 193 -27.32 -18.56 11.68
CA GLU A 193 -27.25 -19.32 12.94
C GLU A 193 -28.62 -19.58 13.56
N ARG A 194 -29.53 -18.59 13.53
CA ARG A 194 -30.88 -18.75 14.06
C ARG A 194 -31.65 -19.83 13.32
N ARG A 195 -31.55 -19.85 11.98
CA ARG A 195 -32.22 -20.83 11.13
C ARG A 195 -31.65 -22.24 11.26
N ILE A 196 -30.34 -22.36 11.40
CA ILE A 196 -29.69 -23.65 11.70
C ILE A 196 -30.25 -24.21 13.01
N LYS A 197 -30.29 -23.40 14.08
CA LYS A 197 -30.82 -23.82 15.39
C LYS A 197 -32.30 -24.20 15.33
N ALA A 198 -33.12 -23.46 14.59
CA ALA A 198 -34.54 -23.79 14.42
C ALA A 198 -34.73 -25.18 13.78
N ARG A 199 -33.94 -25.50 12.75
CA ARG A 199 -33.96 -26.83 12.10
C ARG A 199 -33.47 -27.95 13.02
N GLU A 200 -32.44 -27.71 13.81
CA GLU A 200 -31.94 -28.68 14.79
C GLU A 200 -32.97 -28.96 15.90
N GLY A 201 -33.69 -27.92 16.35
CA GLY A 201 -34.78 -28.03 17.32
C GLY A 201 -35.95 -28.87 16.80
N ASP A 202 -36.43 -28.61 15.59
CA ASP A 202 -37.54 -29.35 14.97
C ASP A 202 -37.19 -30.82 14.67
N SER A 203 -35.91 -31.14 14.47
CA SER A 203 -35.46 -32.53 14.25
C SER A 203 -35.33 -33.36 15.54
N SER A 204 -35.55 -32.74 16.70
CA SER A 204 -35.39 -33.35 18.03
C SER A 204 -36.72 -33.66 18.74
N GLU A 205 -37.87 -33.37 18.11
CA GLU A 205 -39.23 -33.73 18.54
C GLU A 205 -39.80 -34.89 17.71
#